data_AF-A0A6G3TGK1-F1
#
_entry.id   AF-A0A6G3TGK1-F1
#
_cell.length_a   1.000
_cell.length_b   1.000
_cell.length_c   1.000
_cell.angle_alpha   90.00
_cell.angle_beta   90.00
_cell.angle_gamma   90.00
#
_symmetry.space_group_name_H-M   'P 1'
#
loop_
_entity.id
_entity.type
_entity.pdbx_description
1 polymer ?
#
loop_
_entity_poly.entity_id
_entity_poly.type
_entity_poly.pdbx_seq_one_letter_code
_entity_poly.pdbx_strand_id
1 'polypeptide(L)'
;MPTPSSRRRGSAPRLRPRTARALTGTVCLLALSGTTLAAAPAPAADPVPPAPVSWRADLSRTGADDVNVRYDTGALRVRDGSLGPASLGRDRGYASAVLDPHHVDRPVDRVAVDLDATVPGTAGVEV
;
A
#
# COMPACT_ATOMS: atom_id res chain seq x y z
N MET A 1 24.80 39.86 31.43
CA MET A 1 25.96 39.40 32.21
C MET A 1 25.50 38.29 33.16
N PRO A 2 25.56 37.00 32.76
CA PRO A 2 25.23 35.87 33.62
C PRO A 2 26.49 35.25 34.25
N THR A 3 26.47 35.10 35.57
CA THR A 3 27.45 34.37 36.39
C THR A 3 27.33 32.85 36.22
N PRO A 4 28.43 32.09 36.17
CA PRO A 4 28.40 30.63 36.24
C PRO A 4 28.39 30.15 37.70
N SER A 5 27.57 29.15 38.01
CA SER A 5 27.63 28.42 39.28
C SER A 5 27.72 26.91 39.03
N SER A 6 28.49 26.29 39.91
CA SER A 6 29.29 25.08 39.70
C SER A 6 28.54 23.76 39.86
N ARG A 7 28.89 22.82 38.99
CA ARG A 7 29.07 21.36 39.16
C ARG A 7 28.41 20.69 40.39
N ARG A 8 27.62 19.64 40.12
CA ARG A 8 27.80 18.38 40.86
C ARG A 8 27.80 17.16 39.94
N ARG A 9 28.85 16.38 40.16
CA ARG A 9 29.31 15.16 39.54
C ARG A 9 28.42 13.99 40.00
N GLY A 10 27.91 13.21 39.07
CA GLY A 10 27.25 11.92 39.32
C GLY A 10 27.79 10.89 38.33
N SER A 11 28.95 10.32 38.66
CA SER A 11 29.57 9.22 37.92
C SER A 11 28.82 7.90 38.17
N ALA A 12 28.46 7.24 37.08
CA ALA A 12 28.84 5.86 36.73
C ALA A 12 27.66 4.97 36.27
N PRO A 13 27.76 4.37 35.07
CA PRO A 13 26.85 3.34 34.60
C PRO A 13 27.10 2.02 35.34
N ARG A 14 26.04 1.34 35.81
CA ARG A 14 26.15 0.00 36.40
C ARG A 14 26.19 -1.05 35.28
N LEU A 15 27.37 -1.26 34.71
CA LEU A 15 27.71 -2.47 33.96
C LEU A 15 27.85 -3.63 34.94
N ARG A 16 27.00 -4.65 34.83
CA ARG A 16 27.25 -5.98 35.42
C ARG A 16 27.31 -7.02 34.31
N PRO A 17 28.50 -7.32 33.77
CA PRO A 17 28.72 -8.57 33.06
C PRO A 17 28.92 -9.70 34.08
N ARG A 18 28.01 -10.68 34.11
CA ARG A 18 28.27 -11.94 34.81
C ARG A 18 29.17 -12.79 33.93
N THR A 19 30.42 -12.94 34.35
CA THR A 19 31.42 -13.81 33.75
C THR A 19 31.22 -15.27 34.16
N ALA A 20 31.36 -16.12 33.13
CA ALA A 20 32.00 -17.44 33.13
C ALA A 20 31.49 -18.55 34.05
N ARG A 21 30.96 -19.60 33.41
CA ARG A 21 31.46 -20.95 33.68
C ARG A 21 31.54 -21.75 32.38
N ALA A 22 32.75 -21.82 31.85
CA ALA A 22 33.12 -22.80 30.84
C ALA A 22 33.19 -24.16 31.53
N LEU A 23 32.45 -25.14 31.02
CA LEU A 23 32.67 -26.55 31.30
C LEU A 23 32.71 -27.28 29.97
N THR A 24 33.95 -27.50 29.56
CA THR A 24 34.40 -28.39 28.50
C THR A 24 33.90 -29.80 28.79
N GLY A 25 33.00 -30.32 27.96
CA GLY A 25 32.52 -31.69 28.01
C GLY A 25 32.72 -32.33 26.65
N THR A 26 33.85 -33.02 26.49
CA THR A 26 34.23 -33.74 25.29
C THR A 26 33.58 -35.13 25.29
N VAL A 27 33.23 -35.59 24.08
CA VAL A 27 32.99 -37.00 23.66
C VAL A 27 31.58 -37.57 23.89
N CYS A 28 30.84 -37.70 22.78
CA CYS A 28 30.36 -38.98 22.28
C CYS A 28 30.05 -38.87 20.78
N LEU A 29 31.04 -39.22 19.95
CA LEU A 29 30.82 -39.55 18.53
C LEU A 29 30.11 -40.91 18.49
N LEU A 30 28.79 -40.89 18.48
CA LEU A 30 27.98 -42.03 18.07
C LEU A 30 27.67 -41.84 16.58
N ALA A 31 28.44 -42.55 15.77
CA ALA A 31 28.15 -42.80 14.37
C ALA A 31 26.82 -43.58 14.28
N LEU A 32 25.72 -42.85 14.18
CA LEU A 32 24.47 -43.38 13.66
C LEU A 32 24.58 -43.39 12.14
N SER A 33 25.15 -44.46 11.60
CA SER A 33 24.89 -44.90 10.22
C SER A 33 23.44 -45.39 10.13
N GLY A 34 22.50 -44.47 10.35
CA GLY A 34 21.13 -44.61 9.92
C GLY A 34 21.10 -44.10 8.50
N THR A 35 20.95 -45.01 7.53
CA THR A 35 20.44 -44.69 6.19
C THR A 35 19.06 -44.10 6.36
N THR A 36 19.03 -42.81 6.69
CA THR A 36 17.85 -41.98 6.49
C THR A 36 17.70 -41.94 4.98
N LEU A 37 16.80 -42.79 4.48
CA LEU A 37 16.27 -42.66 3.13
C LEU A 37 15.73 -41.23 3.09
N ALA A 38 16.53 -40.31 2.55
CA ALA A 38 16.17 -38.92 2.40
C ALA A 38 15.04 -38.90 1.38
N ALA A 39 13.82 -39.14 1.86
CA ALA A 39 12.63 -38.70 1.18
C ALA A 39 12.79 -37.19 1.11
N ALA A 40 13.17 -36.70 -0.07
CA ALA A 40 13.19 -35.27 -0.34
C ALA A 40 11.85 -34.72 0.13
N PRO A 41 11.83 -33.65 0.95
CA PRO A 41 10.58 -33.05 1.35
C PRO A 41 9.78 -32.79 0.08
N ALA A 42 8.55 -33.35 0.04
CA ALA A 42 7.66 -33.11 -1.07
C ALA A 42 7.57 -31.59 -1.25
N PRO A 43 7.67 -31.06 -2.48
CA PRO A 43 7.56 -29.63 -2.70
C PRO A 43 6.25 -29.17 -2.07
N ALA A 44 6.36 -28.22 -1.14
CA ALA A 44 5.18 -27.57 -0.60
C ALA A 44 4.43 -26.98 -1.79
N ALA A 45 3.16 -27.33 -1.93
CA ALA A 45 2.34 -26.75 -2.98
C ALA A 45 2.36 -25.22 -2.80
N ASP A 46 2.66 -24.50 -3.87
CA ASP A 46 2.58 -23.06 -3.84
C ASP A 46 1.16 -22.64 -3.42
N PRO A 47 1.02 -21.68 -2.49
CA PRO A 47 -0.29 -21.19 -2.10
C PRO A 47 -0.99 -20.64 -3.33
N VAL A 48 -2.14 -21.22 -3.66
CA VAL A 48 -2.97 -20.74 -4.76
C VAL A 48 -3.40 -19.31 -4.44
N PRO A 49 -3.10 -18.33 -5.30
CA PRO A 49 -3.49 -16.95 -5.04
C PRO A 49 -5.02 -16.87 -4.97
N PRO A 50 -5.55 -16.06 -4.05
CA PRO A 50 -6.99 -15.91 -3.91
C PRO A 50 -7.59 -15.35 -5.20
N ALA A 51 -8.78 -15.84 -5.57
CA ALA A 51 -9.49 -15.35 -6.76
C ALA A 51 -9.68 -13.83 -6.68
N PRO A 52 -9.53 -13.07 -7.78
CA PRO A 52 -9.70 -11.61 -7.79
C PRO A 52 -11.08 -11.18 -7.28
N VAL A 53 -11.14 -10.02 -6.63
CA VAL A 53 -12.39 -9.34 -6.27
C VAL A 53 -12.57 -8.16 -7.23
N SER A 54 -13.77 -8.02 -7.79
CA SER A 54 -14.10 -6.92 -8.71
C SER A 54 -15.44 -6.29 -8.33
N TRP A 55 -15.52 -4.97 -8.53
CA TRP A 55 -16.74 -4.18 -8.40
C TRP A 55 -16.79 -3.14 -9.53
N ARG A 56 -17.94 -2.49 -9.69
CA ARG A 56 -18.13 -1.38 -10.63
C ARG A 56 -18.68 -0.18 -9.88
N ALA A 57 -18.14 1.00 -10.17
CA ALA A 57 -18.68 2.25 -9.65
C ALA A 57 -19.95 2.67 -10.41
N ASP A 58 -20.90 3.26 -9.68
CA ASP A 58 -22.10 3.85 -10.27
C ASP A 58 -21.82 5.30 -10.67
N LEU A 59 -21.52 5.52 -11.95
CA LEU A 59 -21.21 6.86 -12.49
C LEU A 59 -22.46 7.72 -12.73
N SER A 60 -23.67 7.20 -12.45
CA SER A 60 -24.91 7.96 -12.63
C SER A 60 -25.17 8.98 -11.53
N ARG A 61 -24.43 8.88 -10.43
CA ARG A 61 -24.54 9.76 -9.26
C ARG A 61 -23.31 10.65 -9.20
N THR A 62 -23.55 11.94 -9.00
CA THR A 62 -22.50 12.91 -8.73
C THR A 62 -22.41 13.20 -7.24
N GLY A 63 -21.20 13.19 -6.70
CA GLY A 63 -20.90 13.45 -5.30
C GLY A 63 -20.66 14.93 -4.98
N ALA A 64 -20.53 15.24 -3.69
CA ALA A 64 -20.22 16.60 -3.23
C ALA A 64 -18.77 17.03 -3.54
N ASP A 65 -17.87 16.04 -3.68
CA ASP A 65 -16.46 16.26 -4.02
C ASP A 65 -16.21 16.34 -5.53
N ASP A 66 -17.25 16.14 -6.35
CA ASP A 66 -17.15 16.23 -7.80
C ASP A 66 -17.00 17.69 -8.24
N VAL A 67 -16.04 17.91 -9.14
CA VAL A 67 -15.75 19.23 -9.70
C VAL A 67 -16.19 19.28 -11.14
N ASN A 68 -17.12 20.19 -11.45
CA ASN A 68 -17.56 20.49 -12.81
C ASN A 68 -18.12 19.27 -13.59
N VAL A 69 -18.59 18.25 -12.88
CA VAL A 69 -19.22 17.05 -13.44
C VAL A 69 -20.74 17.21 -13.44
N ARG A 70 -21.40 16.63 -14.45
CA ARG A 70 -22.84 16.35 -14.43
C ARG A 70 -23.13 15.01 -15.08
N TYR A 71 -24.11 14.28 -14.59
CA TYR A 71 -24.67 13.14 -15.30
C TYR A 71 -25.93 13.56 -16.04
N ASP A 72 -25.97 13.34 -17.35
CA ASP A 72 -27.12 13.70 -18.19
C ASP A 72 -27.17 12.82 -19.43
N THR A 73 -28.38 12.47 -19.90
CA THR A 73 -28.61 11.61 -21.07
C THR A 73 -27.81 10.30 -21.06
N GLY A 74 -27.67 9.68 -19.88
CA GLY A 74 -26.98 8.40 -19.74
C GLY A 74 -25.45 8.50 -19.74
N ALA A 75 -24.87 9.71 -19.70
CA ALA A 75 -23.43 9.92 -19.78
C ALA A 75 -22.92 10.93 -18.74
N LEU A 76 -21.70 10.70 -18.26
CA LEU A 76 -20.95 11.68 -17.47
C LEU A 76 -20.40 12.77 -18.40
N ARG A 77 -20.61 14.04 -18.03
CA ARG A 77 -20.28 15.19 -18.88
C ARG A 77 -19.62 16.30 -18.07
N VAL A 78 -18.80 17.09 -18.75
CA VAL A 78 -18.33 18.39 -18.23
C VAL A 78 -19.53 19.35 -18.18
N ARG A 79 -19.73 20.02 -17.02
CA ARG A 79 -20.83 20.96 -16.81
C ARG A 79 -20.57 22.30 -17.48
N ASP A 80 -19.37 22.87 -17.31
CA ASP A 80 -18.93 24.12 -17.94
C ASP A 80 -17.55 23.93 -18.59
N GLY A 81 -17.53 23.92 -19.92
CA GLY A 81 -16.30 23.73 -20.70
C GLY A 81 -15.31 24.89 -20.65
N SER A 82 -15.69 26.04 -20.07
CA SER A 82 -14.79 27.19 -19.89
C SER A 82 -13.95 27.12 -18.61
N LEU A 83 -14.34 26.26 -17.67
CA LEU A 83 -13.63 26.05 -16.42
C LEU A 83 -12.51 25.03 -16.61
N GLY A 84 -11.28 25.44 -16.30
CA GLY A 84 -10.10 24.59 -16.35
C GLY A 84 -9.09 25.00 -15.28
N PRO A 85 -8.24 24.07 -14.80
CA PRO A 85 -7.10 24.39 -13.96
C PRO A 85 -6.22 25.46 -14.62
N ALA A 86 -5.66 26.36 -13.82
CA ALA A 86 -4.77 27.40 -14.34
C ALA A 86 -3.57 26.83 -15.13
N SER A 87 -3.18 25.58 -14.85
CA SER A 87 -2.11 24.85 -15.54
C SER A 87 -2.50 24.30 -16.92
N LEU A 88 -3.79 24.13 -17.23
CA LEU A 88 -4.28 23.45 -18.44
C LEU A 88 -4.49 24.38 -19.65
N GLY A 89 -4.20 25.68 -19.50
CA GLY A 89 -4.53 26.70 -20.51
C GLY A 89 -6.03 27.01 -20.53
N ARG A 90 -6.44 28.03 -21.30
CA ARG A 90 -7.85 28.48 -21.34
C ARG A 90 -8.70 27.79 -22.41
N ASP A 91 -8.10 26.89 -23.19
CA ASP A 91 -8.72 26.29 -24.36
C ASP A 91 -9.32 24.90 -24.07
N ARG A 92 -9.31 24.47 -22.81
CA ARG A 92 -9.77 23.14 -22.39
C ARG A 92 -10.59 23.21 -21.10
N GLY A 93 -11.77 22.62 -21.14
CA GLY A 93 -12.57 22.36 -19.96
C GLY A 93 -12.01 21.19 -19.16
N TYR A 94 -12.31 21.16 -17.87
CA TYR A 94 -11.88 20.09 -16.95
C TYR A 94 -13.02 19.70 -16.02
N ALA A 95 -13.10 18.41 -15.69
CA ALA A 95 -13.97 17.90 -14.65
C ALA A 95 -13.27 16.75 -13.92
N SER A 96 -13.61 16.55 -12.65
CA SER A 96 -13.09 15.48 -11.81
C SER A 96 -14.24 14.89 -10.99
N ALA A 97 -14.35 13.56 -10.97
CA ALA A 97 -15.31 12.84 -10.16
C ALA A 97 -14.58 12.02 -9.11
N VAL A 98 -15.08 12.01 -7.88
CA VAL A 98 -14.57 11.18 -6.79
C VAL A 98 -15.57 10.06 -6.54
N LEU A 99 -15.12 8.81 -6.77
CA LEU A 99 -15.98 7.64 -6.64
C LEU A 99 -16.23 7.30 -5.16
N ASP A 100 -17.42 6.81 -4.87
CA ASP A 100 -17.76 6.31 -3.54
C ASP A 100 -16.78 5.21 -3.10
N PRO A 101 -16.32 5.23 -1.84
CA PRO A 101 -15.45 4.19 -1.31
C PRO A 101 -16.11 2.80 -1.39
N HIS A 102 -15.38 1.83 -1.92
CA HIS A 102 -15.76 0.42 -1.88
C HIS A 102 -14.95 -0.33 -0.84
N HIS A 103 -15.62 -1.02 0.07
CA HIS A 103 -14.96 -1.85 1.08
C HIS A 103 -14.61 -3.22 0.50
N VAL A 104 -13.40 -3.69 0.77
CA VAL A 104 -12.95 -5.03 0.42
C VAL A 104 -12.77 -5.82 1.70
N ASP A 105 -13.48 -6.94 1.85
CA ASP A 105 -13.57 -7.72 3.09
C ASP A 105 -12.30 -8.51 3.44
N ARG A 106 -11.21 -8.29 2.69
CA ARG A 106 -9.93 -8.98 2.87
C ARG A 106 -8.76 -8.10 2.42
N PRO A 107 -7.54 -8.34 2.92
CA PRO A 107 -6.36 -7.63 2.46
C PRO A 107 -6.09 -7.86 0.96
N VAL A 108 -5.67 -6.81 0.26
CA VAL A 108 -5.22 -6.83 -1.14
C VAL A 108 -3.96 -5.98 -1.27
N ASP A 109 -3.07 -6.37 -2.17
CA ASP A 109 -1.77 -5.73 -2.41
C ASP A 109 -1.68 -5.09 -3.81
N ARG A 110 -2.66 -5.36 -4.68
CA ARG A 110 -2.72 -4.82 -6.04
C ARG A 110 -4.13 -4.37 -6.40
N VAL A 111 -4.22 -3.18 -6.98
CA VAL A 111 -5.45 -2.61 -7.54
C VAL A 111 -5.20 -2.33 -9.02
N ALA A 112 -6.17 -2.67 -9.86
CA ALA A 112 -6.18 -2.36 -11.28
C ALA A 112 -7.53 -1.72 -11.62
N VAL A 113 -7.51 -0.74 -12.52
CA VAL A 113 -8.71 -0.07 -13.01
C VAL A 113 -8.92 -0.48 -14.46
N ASP A 114 -10.13 -0.92 -14.76
CA ASP A 114 -10.61 -1.10 -16.13
C ASP A 114 -11.61 0.03 -16.43
N LEU A 115 -11.29 0.86 -17.42
CA LEU A 115 -12.11 1.99 -17.83
C LEU A 115 -12.59 1.78 -19.27
N ASP A 116 -13.89 1.56 -19.40
CA ASP A 116 -14.58 1.58 -20.68
C ASP A 116 -15.31 2.91 -20.85
N ALA A 117 -14.94 3.68 -21.87
CA ALA A 117 -15.51 4.99 -22.13
C ALA A 117 -15.55 5.30 -23.64
N THR A 118 -16.69 5.82 -24.10
CA THR A 118 -16.79 6.46 -25.41
C THR A 118 -16.46 7.94 -25.26
N VAL A 119 -15.29 8.35 -25.72
CA VAL A 119 -14.77 9.72 -25.55
C VAL A 119 -14.74 10.45 -26.90
N PRO A 120 -15.23 11.71 -26.99
CA PRO A 120 -15.06 12.54 -28.19
C PRO A 120 -13.58 12.71 -28.55
N GLY A 121 -13.25 12.77 -29.85
CA GLY A 121 -11.85 12.76 -30.30
C GLY A 121 -10.96 13.93 -29.85
N THR A 122 -11.54 15.01 -29.32
CA THR A 122 -10.82 16.16 -28.74
C THR A 122 -10.71 16.11 -27.21
N ALA A 123 -11.26 15.07 -26.57
CA ALA A 123 -11.30 14.90 -25.13
C ALA A 123 -10.45 13.70 -24.68
N GLY A 124 -10.11 13.69 -23.40
CA GLY A 124 -9.43 12.60 -22.74
C GLY A 124 -10.09 12.27 -21.40
N VAL A 125 -9.85 11.07 -20.91
CA VAL A 125 -10.29 10.59 -19.60
C VAL A 125 -9.15 9.82 -18.95
N GLU A 126 -8.98 9.98 -17.64
CA GLU A 126 -7.96 9.33 -16.83
C GLU A 126 -8.50 9.01 -15.43
N VAL A 127 -7.86 8.07 -14.74
CA VAL A 127 -8.18 7.61 -13.38
C VAL A 127 -6.90 7.51 -12.57
#